data_AF-A0A6I3LRZ7-F1
#
_entry.id   AF-A0A6I3LRZ7-F1
#
_cell.length_a   1.000
_cell.length_b   1.000
_cell.length_c   1.000
_cell.angle_alpha   90.00
_cell.angle_beta   90.00
_cell.angle_gamma   90.00
#
_symmetry.space_group_name_H-M   'P 1'
#
loop_
_entity.id
_entity.type
_entity.pdbx_description
1 polymer ?
#
loop_
_entity_poly.entity_id
_entity_poly.type
_entity_poly.pdbx_seq_one_letter_code
_entity_poly.pdbx_strand_id
1 'polypeptide(L)'
;MNYTIFYSWQSDLSNNHNRSFILNALEKASRIFSKDKKFNVDTVIDRDTYGLIGSPSIVESITGKIAKSDIFVCDISIINKEQGGRKTPNPNVLYELGYASAILGWERIIMIQNTAYGNIEDLPFDLRGRRILQYYLDETIESKTEEKDKLKNNLSNVFKTALRHYSSEYIAKEKNIWWGEWKNESKAKMKNGTLKIFRVASDSFFFNIDIYDGARTGEVFGKAKILTPNSAYAKINNFDDQYCELIFKRRLEGESWYIEIEESDACKEFHGFGTTFSGNYKHQSELVVDLNFIDEIDLNEITRLTGKYLDTFLNNFQQFGESENFDDDNFCVVSGGVKGLYTIMESILITDQKGNIWCAFIDADIDAIRYFSNNSMETKTMTKWIENIGNKNIVKNKDNNQYEEYSY
;
A
#
# COMPACT_ATOMS: atom_id res chain seq x y z
N MET A 1 -11.86 8.06 11.79
CA MET A 1 -10.65 7.22 11.73
C MET A 1 -9.59 7.94 12.56
N ASN A 2 -8.63 7.25 13.18
CA ASN A 2 -7.58 7.88 14.00
C ASN A 2 -6.21 7.47 13.46
N TYR A 3 -5.29 8.42 13.29
CA TYR A 3 -3.88 8.13 13.06
C TYR A 3 -3.16 7.99 14.39
N THR A 4 -2.38 6.93 14.52
CA THR A 4 -1.62 6.65 15.73
C THR A 4 -0.17 7.07 15.54
N ILE A 5 0.27 8.02 16.36
CA ILE A 5 1.68 8.39 16.48
C ILE A 5 2.26 7.68 17.68
N PHE A 6 3.19 6.77 17.47
CA PHE A 6 3.91 6.15 18.57
C PHE A 6 5.10 7.02 18.97
N TYR A 7 5.14 7.46 20.24
CA TYR A 7 6.24 8.24 20.78
C TYR A 7 7.15 7.37 21.67
N SER A 8 8.32 7.03 21.13
CA SER A 8 9.42 6.38 21.84
C SER A 8 10.25 7.43 22.60
N TRP A 9 10.30 7.32 23.92
CA TRP A 9 10.94 8.30 24.80
C TRP A 9 11.96 7.63 25.71
N GLN A 10 12.82 8.45 26.31
CA GLN A 10 13.87 8.00 27.22
C GLN A 10 13.79 8.69 28.59
N SER A 11 14.20 7.99 29.64
CA SER A 11 14.22 8.49 31.03
C SER A 11 15.57 9.06 31.47
N ASP A 12 16.63 8.90 30.68
CA ASP A 12 18.00 9.21 31.10
C ASP A 12 18.32 10.71 31.14
N LEU A 13 17.48 11.52 30.51
CA LEU A 13 17.64 12.97 30.42
C LEU A 13 16.55 13.72 31.19
N SER A 14 16.77 15.03 31.38
CA SER A 14 15.85 15.87 32.14
C SER A 14 14.44 15.84 31.54
N ASN A 15 13.47 15.30 32.29
CA ASN A 15 12.08 15.18 31.83
C ASN A 15 11.51 16.53 31.35
N ASN A 16 11.84 17.63 32.05
CA ASN A 16 11.37 18.98 31.76
C ASN A 16 11.99 19.60 30.50
N HIS A 17 13.08 19.04 29.98
CA HIS A 17 13.77 19.52 28.77
C HIS A 17 13.69 18.51 27.60
N ASN A 18 13.35 17.26 27.89
CA ASN A 18 13.21 16.16 26.93
C ASN A 18 11.79 15.60 26.94
N ARG A 19 11.58 14.42 27.56
CA ARG A 19 10.33 13.64 27.50
C ARG A 19 9.05 14.49 27.57
N SER A 20 8.84 15.26 28.64
CA SER A 20 7.62 16.07 28.79
C SER A 20 7.55 17.24 27.81
N PHE A 21 8.70 17.83 27.45
CA PHE A 21 8.78 18.94 26.51
C PHE A 21 8.39 18.48 25.08
N ILE A 22 9.00 17.39 24.62
CA ILE A 22 8.73 16.76 23.33
C ILE A 22 7.28 16.29 23.27
N LEU A 23 6.78 15.58 24.30
CA LEU A 23 5.40 15.15 24.36
C LEU A 23 4.42 16.32 24.25
N ASN A 24 4.67 17.42 24.97
CA ASN A 24 3.79 18.58 24.92
C ASN A 24 3.79 19.25 23.53
N ALA A 25 4.96 19.28 22.86
CA ALA A 25 5.06 19.77 21.49
C ALA A 25 4.31 18.86 20.51
N LEU A 26 4.44 17.53 20.66
CA LEU A 26 3.71 16.52 19.89
C LEU A 26 2.21 16.67 20.06
N GLU A 27 1.70 16.70 21.30
CA GLU A 27 0.26 16.86 21.58
C GLU A 27 -0.31 18.13 20.94
N LYS A 28 0.43 19.24 21.02
CA LYS A 28 0.03 20.49 20.38
C LYS A 28 0.06 20.41 18.86
N ALA A 29 1.09 19.80 18.28
CA ALA A 29 1.20 19.59 16.83
C ALA A 29 0.08 18.67 16.32
N SER A 30 -0.22 17.57 17.01
CA SER A 30 -1.32 16.65 16.72
C SER A 30 -2.68 17.36 16.77
N ARG A 31 -2.90 18.25 17.75
CA ARG A 31 -4.13 19.07 17.82
C ARG A 31 -4.24 20.08 16.67
N ILE A 32 -3.13 20.68 16.25
CA ILE A 32 -3.12 21.60 15.10
C ILE A 32 -3.44 20.82 13.82
N PHE A 33 -2.80 19.66 13.63
CA PHE A 33 -3.04 18.79 12.50
C PHE A 33 -4.49 18.28 12.44
N SER A 34 -5.03 17.79 13.56
CA SER A 34 -6.41 17.26 13.62
C SER A 34 -7.48 18.35 13.38
N LYS A 35 -7.13 19.63 13.54
CA LYS A 35 -8.02 20.76 13.20
C LYS A 35 -7.90 21.22 11.74
N ASP A 36 -6.91 20.72 11.02
CA ASP A 36 -6.73 21.05 9.62
C ASP A 36 -7.83 20.35 8.81
N LYS A 37 -8.76 21.14 8.26
CA LYS A 37 -9.91 20.63 7.50
C LYS A 37 -9.51 19.80 6.28
N LYS A 38 -8.25 19.90 5.84
CA LYS A 38 -7.69 19.06 4.78
C LYS A 38 -7.50 17.62 5.22
N PHE A 39 -7.47 17.31 6.52
CA PHE A 39 -7.25 15.96 7.02
C PHE A 39 -8.44 15.57 7.89
N ASN A 40 -9.29 14.66 7.40
CA ASN A 40 -10.55 14.31 8.09
C ASN A 40 -10.34 13.20 9.13
N VAL A 41 -9.26 13.30 9.91
CA VAL A 41 -8.77 12.25 10.82
C VAL A 41 -8.11 12.86 12.06
N ASP A 42 -8.40 12.28 13.23
CA ASP A 42 -7.79 12.66 14.49
C ASP A 42 -6.44 11.96 14.70
N THR A 43 -5.48 12.67 15.27
CA THR A 43 -4.19 12.07 15.65
C THR A 43 -4.16 11.75 17.14
N VAL A 44 -3.84 10.50 17.47
CA VAL A 44 -3.68 10.00 18.84
C VAL A 44 -2.21 9.70 19.09
N ILE A 45 -1.70 10.14 20.24
CA ILE A 45 -0.33 9.81 20.67
C ILE A 45 -0.40 8.58 21.57
N ASP A 46 0.31 7.53 21.17
CA ASP A 46 0.51 6.32 21.96
C ASP A 46 1.97 6.22 22.43
N ARG A 47 2.19 5.51 23.54
CA ARG A 47 3.51 5.31 24.16
C ARG A 47 3.46 4.15 25.17
N ASP A 48 4.63 3.59 25.48
CA ASP A 48 4.80 2.56 26.52
C ASP A 48 3.76 1.43 26.38
N THR A 49 3.33 0.88 27.52
CA THR A 49 2.20 -0.05 27.65
C THR A 49 0.88 0.67 27.95
N TYR A 50 0.81 1.99 27.78
CA TYR A 50 -0.36 2.80 28.16
C TYR A 50 -1.66 2.31 27.47
N GLY A 51 -2.74 2.16 28.22
CA GLY A 51 -4.03 1.72 27.67
C GLY A 51 -4.19 0.21 27.44
N LEU A 52 -3.19 -0.61 27.79
CA LEU A 52 -3.31 -2.08 27.78
C LEU A 52 -3.86 -2.61 29.11
N ILE A 53 -4.69 -3.65 29.04
CA ILE A 53 -5.33 -4.27 30.21
C ILE A 53 -4.46 -5.43 30.71
N GLY A 54 -4.32 -5.57 32.04
CA GLY A 54 -3.61 -6.67 32.68
C GLY A 54 -2.09 -6.46 32.76
N SER A 55 -1.32 -7.55 32.71
CA SER A 55 0.15 -7.56 32.82
C SER A 55 0.79 -8.07 31.53
N PRO A 56 0.73 -7.32 30.43
CA PRO A 56 1.23 -7.78 29.14
C PRO A 56 2.76 -7.75 29.07
N SER A 57 3.35 -8.57 28.19
CA SER A 57 4.78 -8.51 27.87
C SER A 57 5.13 -7.12 27.34
N ILE A 58 6.07 -6.43 28.01
CA ILE A 58 6.42 -5.02 27.69
C ILE A 58 6.95 -4.92 26.26
N VAL A 59 7.86 -5.82 25.88
CA VAL A 59 8.50 -5.79 24.56
C VAL A 59 7.48 -6.06 23.45
N GLU A 60 6.69 -7.13 23.56
CA GLU A 60 5.68 -7.49 22.56
C GLU A 60 4.58 -6.42 22.43
N SER A 61 4.22 -5.79 23.55
CA SER A 61 3.24 -4.71 23.57
C SER A 61 3.74 -3.47 22.81
N ILE A 62 4.99 -3.07 23.07
CA ILE A 62 5.61 -1.92 22.43
C ILE A 62 5.81 -2.20 20.94
N THR A 63 6.39 -3.34 20.57
CA THR A 63 6.58 -3.70 19.16
C THR A 63 5.25 -3.82 18.42
N GLY A 64 4.24 -4.41 19.05
CA GLY A 64 2.88 -4.51 18.49
C GLY A 64 2.20 -3.15 18.29
N LYS A 65 2.45 -2.18 19.16
CA LYS A 65 1.97 -0.79 18.99
C LYS A 65 2.74 -0.04 17.91
N ILE A 66 4.07 -0.18 17.86
CA ILE A 66 4.90 0.39 16.81
C ILE A 66 4.45 -0.12 15.45
N ALA A 67 4.24 -1.44 15.30
CA ALA A 67 3.80 -2.05 14.05
C ALA A 67 2.42 -1.57 13.57
N LYS A 68 1.57 -1.08 14.49
CA LYS A 68 0.23 -0.54 14.19
C LYS A 68 0.21 0.98 14.06
N SER A 69 1.34 1.65 14.28
CA SER A 69 1.41 3.12 14.22
C SER A 69 1.60 3.62 12.79
N ASP A 70 1.06 4.81 12.51
CA ASP A 70 1.19 5.47 11.21
C ASP A 70 2.50 6.27 11.12
N ILE A 71 2.94 6.82 12.26
CA ILE A 71 4.19 7.55 12.42
C ILE A 71 4.87 7.10 13.70
N PHE A 72 6.18 6.88 13.60
CA PHE A 72 7.04 6.64 14.76
C PHE A 72 7.88 7.89 15.05
N VAL A 73 7.82 8.37 16.28
CA VAL A 73 8.61 9.52 16.76
C VAL A 73 9.53 9.03 17.88
N CYS A 74 10.82 9.36 17.83
CA CYS A 74 11.76 8.96 18.87
C CYS A 74 12.70 10.08 19.34
N ASP A 75 12.97 10.11 20.65
CA ASP A 75 13.98 10.98 21.27
C ASP A 75 15.37 10.33 21.23
N ILE A 76 16.19 10.75 20.26
CA ILE A 76 17.56 10.27 20.05
C ILE A 76 18.61 11.18 20.70
N SER A 77 18.25 11.99 21.68
CA SER A 77 19.25 12.76 22.44
C SER A 77 20.29 11.86 23.10
N ILE A 78 21.54 12.32 23.07
CA ILE A 78 22.69 11.60 23.62
C ILE A 78 22.60 11.57 25.14
N ILE A 79 22.69 10.39 25.73
CA ILE A 79 22.52 10.20 27.18
C ILE A 79 23.83 10.32 27.97
N ASN A 80 24.96 10.23 27.27
CA ASN A 80 26.29 10.14 27.87
C ASN A 80 27.22 11.28 27.43
N LYS A 81 26.67 12.51 27.25
CA LYS A 81 27.44 13.71 26.85
C LYS A 81 28.65 13.97 27.75
N GLU A 82 28.49 13.84 29.06
CA GLU A 82 29.53 14.17 30.04
C GLU A 82 30.49 12.98 30.32
N GLN A 83 30.23 11.80 29.74
CA GLN A 83 31.03 10.60 29.97
C GLN A 83 32.07 10.37 28.87
N GLY A 84 33.22 9.79 29.21
CA GLY A 84 34.19 9.33 28.21
C GLY A 84 33.65 8.19 27.35
N GLY A 85 34.22 7.99 26.16
CA GLY A 85 33.84 6.91 25.23
C GLY A 85 32.87 7.35 24.13
N ARG A 86 32.32 6.36 23.42
CA ARG A 86 31.44 6.59 22.25
C ARG A 86 30.09 7.15 22.71
N LYS A 87 29.67 8.25 22.11
CA LYS A 87 28.36 8.87 22.39
C LYS A 87 27.23 8.01 21.85
N THR A 88 26.13 7.93 22.60
CA THR A 88 24.97 7.13 22.23
C THR A 88 23.66 7.74 22.76
N PRO A 89 22.57 7.63 21.99
CA PRO A 89 21.21 7.72 22.51
C PRO A 89 20.87 6.53 23.43
N ASN A 90 19.67 6.55 24.02
CA ASN A 90 19.15 5.45 24.81
C ASN A 90 19.06 4.14 23.97
N PRO A 91 19.64 3.02 24.43
CA PRO A 91 19.64 1.75 23.68
C PRO A 91 18.25 1.14 23.40
N ASN A 92 17.28 1.32 24.29
CA ASN A 92 15.91 0.83 24.07
C ASN A 92 15.23 1.64 22.96
N VAL A 93 15.40 2.96 22.95
CA VAL A 93 14.91 3.82 21.86
C VAL A 93 15.56 3.42 20.53
N LEU A 94 16.85 3.08 20.53
CA LEU A 94 17.53 2.58 19.31
C LEU A 94 17.00 1.23 18.84
N TYR A 95 16.69 0.31 19.77
CA TYR A 95 16.04 -0.96 19.43
C TYR A 95 14.66 -0.74 18.80
N GLU A 96 13.83 0.10 19.42
CA GLU A 96 12.50 0.46 18.91
C GLU A 96 12.59 1.16 17.55
N LEU A 97 13.56 2.06 17.36
CA LEU A 97 13.84 2.71 16.08
C LEU A 97 14.24 1.71 15.00
N GLY A 98 15.12 0.76 15.33
CA GLY A 98 15.51 -0.33 14.43
C GLY A 98 14.29 -1.14 13.98
N TYR A 99 13.46 -1.56 14.93
CA TYR A 99 12.22 -2.28 14.65
C TYR A 99 11.23 -1.45 13.81
N ALA A 100 10.99 -0.19 14.19
CA ALA A 100 10.13 0.74 13.45
C ALA A 100 10.63 0.93 12.02
N SER A 101 11.95 1.02 11.81
CA SER A 101 12.53 1.21 10.48
C SER A 101 12.29 0.02 9.56
N ALA A 102 12.30 -1.20 10.12
CA ALA A 102 12.05 -2.43 9.36
C ALA A 102 10.57 -2.61 9.01
N ILE A 103 9.65 -2.17 9.89
CA ILE A 103 8.22 -2.38 9.72
C ILE A 103 7.53 -1.23 8.98
N LEU A 104 7.85 0.02 9.32
CA LEU A 104 7.18 1.23 8.81
C LEU A 104 7.94 1.91 7.67
N GLY A 105 9.25 1.67 7.56
CA GLY A 105 10.14 2.40 6.65
C GLY A 105 10.52 3.80 7.16
N TRP A 106 11.63 4.33 6.64
CA TRP A 106 12.21 5.60 7.09
C TRP A 106 11.35 6.83 6.81
N GLU A 107 10.47 6.77 5.82
CA GLU A 107 9.57 7.87 5.43
C GLU A 107 8.57 8.23 6.55
N ARG A 108 8.33 7.31 7.49
CA ARG A 108 7.38 7.44 8.60
C ARG A 108 8.05 7.63 9.96
N ILE A 109 9.37 7.81 9.97
CA ILE A 109 10.16 7.98 11.18
C ILE A 109 10.53 9.46 11.36
N ILE A 110 10.30 9.98 12.55
CA ILE A 110 10.70 11.32 12.96
C ILE A 110 11.64 11.20 14.15
N MET A 111 12.92 11.45 13.89
CA MET A 111 13.92 11.50 14.94
C MET A 111 14.04 12.92 15.50
N ILE A 112 14.03 13.04 16.82
CA ILE A 112 14.14 14.31 17.53
C ILE A 112 15.41 14.29 18.39
N GLN A 113 16.18 15.37 18.34
CA GLN A 113 17.38 15.56 19.16
C GLN A 113 17.35 16.92 19.86
N ASN A 114 17.46 16.91 21.18
CA ASN A 114 17.90 18.07 21.95
C ASN A 114 19.42 18.25 21.81
N THR A 115 19.85 19.33 21.16
CA THR A 115 21.25 19.62 20.87
C THR A 115 22.05 20.11 22.08
N ALA A 116 21.38 20.44 23.20
CA ALA A 116 22.06 20.68 24.47
C ALA A 116 22.92 19.48 24.93
N TYR A 117 22.56 18.27 24.48
CA TYR A 117 23.21 17.02 24.85
C TYR A 117 24.24 16.50 23.81
N GLY A 118 24.49 17.25 22.74
CA GLY A 118 25.53 16.92 21.75
C GLY A 118 25.09 17.24 20.32
N ASN A 119 26.04 17.24 19.40
CA ASN A 119 25.81 17.60 18.01
C ASN A 119 25.37 16.37 17.19
N ILE A 120 24.91 16.59 15.96
CA ILE A 120 24.57 15.50 15.03
C ILE A 120 25.79 14.60 14.78
N GLU A 121 26.99 15.18 14.66
CA GLU A 121 28.22 14.43 14.38
C GLU A 121 28.60 13.42 15.47
N ASP A 122 28.09 13.63 16.69
CA ASP A 122 28.29 12.74 17.83
C ASP A 122 27.34 11.54 17.79
N LEU A 123 26.30 11.55 16.95
CA LEU A 123 25.36 10.45 16.83
C LEU A 123 26.00 9.21 16.17
N PRO A 124 25.47 8.02 16.44
CA PRO A 124 25.79 6.80 15.71
C PRO A 124 25.73 6.99 14.18
N PHE A 125 26.65 6.33 13.46
CA PHE A 125 26.89 6.57 12.03
C PHE A 125 25.66 6.33 11.15
N ASP A 126 24.82 5.38 11.56
CA ASP A 126 23.56 4.98 10.97
C ASP A 126 22.45 6.06 11.09
N LEU A 127 22.59 7.00 12.03
CA LEU A 127 21.65 8.09 12.25
C LEU A 127 22.11 9.42 11.60
N ARG A 128 23.42 9.67 11.51
CA ARG A 128 23.99 10.95 11.05
C ARG A 128 23.53 11.40 9.67
N GLY A 129 23.36 10.46 8.74
CA GLY A 129 22.95 10.76 7.37
C GLY A 129 21.46 11.03 7.18
N ARG A 130 20.68 11.08 8.27
CA ARG A 130 19.21 11.15 8.22
C ARG A 130 18.71 12.50 8.69
N ARG A 131 17.48 12.84 8.30
CA ARG A 131 16.81 14.05 8.76
C ARG A 131 16.46 13.93 10.24
N ILE A 132 16.94 14.89 11.04
CA ILE A 132 16.71 14.95 12.49
C ILE A 132 16.11 16.31 12.83
N LEU A 133 14.97 16.31 13.52
CA LEU A 133 14.40 17.52 14.10
C LEU A 133 15.19 17.91 15.34
N GLN A 134 15.74 19.12 15.33
CA GLN A 134 16.55 19.62 16.41
C GLN A 134 15.82 20.73 17.18
N TYR A 135 16.09 20.78 18.47
CA TYR A 135 15.77 21.92 19.32
C TYR A 135 16.89 22.07 20.35
N TYR A 136 17.07 23.27 20.89
CA TYR A 136 18.04 23.49 21.96
C TYR A 136 17.31 23.85 23.26
N LEU A 137 17.49 23.04 24.30
CA LEU A 137 16.95 23.37 25.62
C LEU A 137 17.78 22.75 26.75
N ASP A 138 18.28 23.59 27.65
CA ASP A 138 18.97 23.19 28.86
C ASP A 138 18.37 23.90 30.10
N GLU A 139 18.98 23.66 31.26
CA GLU A 139 18.55 24.22 32.55
C GLU A 139 18.75 25.74 32.67
N THR A 140 19.56 26.34 31.80
CA THR A 140 19.83 27.79 31.81
C THR A 140 18.72 28.60 31.12
N ILE A 141 17.86 27.94 30.34
CA ILE A 141 16.77 28.60 29.62
C ILE A 141 15.51 28.70 30.50
N GLU A 142 15.19 29.92 30.93
CA GLU A 142 14.01 30.21 31.74
C GLU A 142 12.69 30.06 30.97
N SER A 143 12.62 30.56 29.73
CA SER A 143 11.41 30.52 28.90
C SER A 143 11.52 29.49 27.78
N LYS A 144 10.66 28.48 27.84
CA LYS A 144 10.60 27.37 26.87
C LYS A 144 9.65 27.62 25.70
N THR A 145 8.98 28.77 25.70
CA THR A 145 7.81 29.03 24.82
C THR A 145 8.22 29.10 23.36
N GLU A 146 9.25 29.88 23.04
CA GLU A 146 9.70 30.08 21.66
C GLU A 146 10.14 28.76 21.04
N GLU A 147 10.97 28.00 21.75
CA GLU A 147 11.51 26.76 21.23
C GLU A 147 10.45 25.65 21.14
N LYS A 148 9.49 25.65 22.07
CA LYS A 148 8.32 24.79 21.98
C LYS A 148 7.48 25.12 20.76
N ASP A 149 7.27 26.40 20.45
CA ASP A 149 6.50 26.82 19.29
C ASP A 149 7.21 26.47 17.98
N LYS A 150 8.54 26.60 17.91
CA LYS A 150 9.34 26.12 16.77
C LYS A 150 9.20 24.61 16.58
N LEU A 151 9.44 23.82 17.63
CA LEU A 151 9.34 22.35 17.55
C LEU A 151 7.93 21.91 17.16
N LYS A 152 6.90 22.50 17.78
CA LYS A 152 5.49 22.27 17.45
C LYS A 152 5.18 22.56 15.97
N ASN A 153 5.62 23.69 15.44
CA ASN A 153 5.37 24.06 14.04
C ASN A 153 6.10 23.11 13.08
N ASN A 154 7.34 22.75 13.39
CA ASN A 154 8.11 21.77 12.62
C ASN A 154 7.41 20.40 12.60
N LEU A 155 6.99 19.90 13.76
CA LEU A 155 6.25 18.65 13.88
C LEU A 155 4.94 18.70 13.09
N SER A 156 4.18 19.79 13.19
CA SER A 156 2.93 19.94 12.42
C SER A 156 3.18 19.89 10.91
N ASN A 157 4.25 20.50 10.41
CA ASN A 157 4.59 20.46 8.98
C ASN A 157 5.06 19.07 8.54
N VAL A 158 5.83 18.38 9.38
CA VAL A 158 6.26 17.01 9.12
C VAL A 158 5.06 16.06 9.10
N PHE A 159 4.10 16.19 10.03
CA PHE A 159 2.87 15.40 10.01
C PHE A 159 2.06 15.62 8.73
N LYS A 160 1.90 16.87 8.28
CA LYS A 160 1.25 17.17 6.99
C LYS A 160 1.95 16.52 5.80
N THR A 161 3.28 16.43 5.86
CA THR A 161 4.08 15.81 4.80
C THR A 161 3.99 14.28 4.85
N ALA A 162 4.20 13.68 6.02
CA ALA A 162 4.17 12.23 6.24
C ALA A 162 2.77 11.64 6.02
N LEU A 163 1.73 12.39 6.37
CA LEU A 163 0.32 12.00 6.22
C LEU A 163 -0.32 12.62 4.98
N ARG A 164 0.45 13.21 4.05
CA ARG A 164 -0.08 13.89 2.86
C ARG A 164 -1.07 13.04 2.06
N HIS A 165 -0.86 11.73 2.05
CA HIS A 165 -1.70 10.72 1.37
C HIS A 165 -3.13 10.64 1.92
N TYR A 166 -3.34 11.18 3.10
CA TYR A 166 -4.62 11.21 3.80
C TYR A 166 -5.31 12.58 3.74
N SER A 167 -4.75 13.53 2.99
CA SER A 167 -5.40 14.82 2.72
C SER A 167 -6.63 14.62 1.83
N SER A 168 -7.71 15.35 2.09
CA SER A 168 -8.89 15.43 1.23
C SER A 168 -8.58 16.05 -0.14
N GLU A 169 -7.47 16.80 -0.23
CA GLU A 169 -6.92 17.36 -1.47
C GLU A 169 -5.84 16.44 -2.08
N TYR A 170 -5.55 15.30 -1.45
CA TYR A 170 -4.61 14.34 -2.01
C TYR A 170 -5.22 13.76 -3.29
N ILE A 171 -4.63 14.09 -4.42
CA ILE A 171 -4.89 13.38 -5.66
C ILE A 171 -4.33 11.97 -5.45
N ALA A 172 -5.24 11.00 -5.30
CA ALA A 172 -4.98 9.57 -5.04
C ALA A 172 -4.28 8.85 -6.21
N LYS A 173 -3.30 9.49 -6.84
CA LYS A 173 -2.42 8.90 -7.85
C LYS A 173 -1.06 8.47 -7.27
N GLU A 174 -1.01 8.05 -6.02
CA GLU A 174 -0.15 6.91 -5.70
C GLU A 174 -1.06 5.68 -5.61
N LYS A 175 -1.19 5.00 -6.76
CA LYS A 175 -1.88 3.72 -6.90
C LYS A 175 -1.24 2.76 -5.87
N ASN A 176 -2.01 2.30 -4.88
CA ASN A 176 -1.54 1.23 -4.01
C ASN A 176 -1.67 -0.08 -4.78
N ILE A 177 -0.62 -0.37 -5.55
CA ILE A 177 -0.57 -1.51 -6.47
C ILE A 177 -0.46 -2.82 -5.72
N TRP A 178 -1.60 -3.30 -5.26
CA TRP A 178 -1.76 -4.65 -4.75
C TRP A 178 -2.39 -5.55 -5.80
N TRP A 179 -3.32 -5.01 -6.58
CA TRP A 179 -4.13 -5.76 -7.53
C TRP A 179 -3.31 -6.30 -8.71
N GLY A 180 -3.70 -7.47 -9.21
CA GLY A 180 -3.22 -8.03 -10.47
C GLY A 180 -2.40 -9.31 -10.31
N GLU A 181 -1.74 -9.70 -11.39
CA GLU A 181 -0.86 -10.86 -11.44
C GLU A 181 0.58 -10.47 -11.12
N TRP A 182 1.27 -11.33 -10.38
CA TRP A 182 2.65 -11.15 -9.98
C TRP A 182 3.40 -12.45 -10.21
N LYS A 183 4.58 -12.37 -10.82
CA LYS A 183 5.38 -13.57 -11.17
C LYS A 183 6.71 -13.58 -10.45
N ASN A 184 7.06 -14.73 -9.89
CA ASN A 184 8.36 -14.97 -9.29
C ASN A 184 9.39 -15.23 -10.42
N GLU A 185 10.28 -14.27 -10.68
CA GLU A 185 11.30 -14.38 -11.73
C GLU A 185 12.39 -15.40 -11.32
N SER A 186 12.14 -16.68 -11.60
CA SER A 186 13.14 -17.74 -11.48
C SER A 186 13.91 -17.93 -12.80
N LYS A 187 15.24 -17.99 -12.73
CA LYS A 187 16.09 -18.35 -13.88
C LYS A 187 16.01 -19.84 -14.23
N ALA A 188 15.48 -20.68 -13.34
CA ALA A 188 15.32 -22.11 -13.58
C ALA A 188 13.96 -22.37 -14.24
N LYS A 189 13.95 -22.85 -15.50
CA LYS A 189 12.74 -23.11 -16.29
C LYS A 189 11.70 -24.03 -15.63
N MET A 190 12.13 -24.86 -14.68
CA MET A 190 11.27 -25.83 -14.01
C MET A 190 10.65 -25.33 -12.70
N LYS A 191 11.03 -24.11 -12.25
CA LYS A 191 10.54 -23.50 -11.02
C LYS A 191 9.86 -22.17 -11.33
N ASN A 192 8.62 -22.01 -10.90
CA ASN A 192 7.86 -20.77 -11.08
C ASN A 192 6.90 -20.54 -9.90
N GLY A 193 6.46 -19.30 -9.75
CA GLY A 193 5.45 -18.92 -8.78
C GLY A 193 4.61 -17.78 -9.31
N THR A 194 3.29 -17.88 -9.15
CA THR A 194 2.33 -16.85 -9.52
C THR A 194 1.54 -16.45 -8.29
N LEU A 195 1.51 -15.16 -7.99
CA LEU A 195 0.64 -14.54 -7.00
C LEU A 195 -0.43 -13.78 -7.77
N LYS A 196 -1.70 -14.09 -7.53
CA LYS A 196 -2.84 -13.31 -8.02
C LYS A 196 -3.48 -12.59 -6.86
N ILE A 197 -3.59 -11.26 -6.92
CA ILE A 197 -4.29 -10.46 -5.92
C ILE A 197 -5.53 -9.85 -6.57
N PHE A 198 -6.68 -10.04 -5.92
CA PHE A 198 -7.97 -9.63 -6.42
C PHE A 198 -8.88 -9.15 -5.28
N ARG A 199 -9.99 -8.49 -5.63
CA ARG A 199 -10.95 -7.92 -4.65
C ARG A 199 -10.24 -7.06 -3.60
N VAL A 200 -9.40 -6.13 -4.06
CA VAL A 200 -8.68 -5.19 -3.20
C VAL A 200 -9.66 -4.17 -2.63
N ALA A 201 -9.67 -4.05 -1.32
CA ALA A 201 -10.37 -3.04 -0.54
C ALA A 201 -9.34 -2.13 0.15
N SER A 202 -9.82 -1.10 0.86
CA SER A 202 -8.95 -0.17 1.57
C SER A 202 -8.12 -0.80 2.70
N ASP A 203 -8.56 -1.93 3.25
CA ASP A 203 -7.97 -2.58 4.42
C ASP A 203 -7.58 -4.06 4.19
N SER A 204 -7.86 -4.61 3.02
CA SER A 204 -7.68 -6.04 2.75
C SER A 204 -7.72 -6.38 1.27
N PHE A 205 -7.22 -7.55 0.92
CA PHE A 205 -7.37 -8.14 -0.40
C PHE A 205 -7.46 -9.66 -0.32
N PHE A 206 -7.99 -10.29 -1.37
CA PHE A 206 -7.92 -11.73 -1.55
C PHE A 206 -6.73 -12.08 -2.45
N PHE A 207 -6.16 -13.25 -2.24
CA PHE A 207 -5.05 -13.72 -3.05
C PHE A 207 -5.13 -15.22 -3.34
N ASN A 208 -4.47 -15.64 -4.42
CA ASN A 208 -4.05 -17.01 -4.67
C ASN A 208 -2.55 -17.03 -4.96
N ILE A 209 -1.81 -17.98 -4.39
CA ILE A 209 -0.41 -18.23 -4.73
C ILE A 209 -0.30 -19.65 -5.23
N ASP A 210 0.17 -19.80 -6.46
CA ASP A 210 0.46 -21.07 -7.12
C ASP A 210 1.95 -21.19 -7.37
N ILE A 211 2.58 -22.28 -6.94
CA ILE A 211 3.99 -22.55 -7.18
C ILE A 211 4.20 -23.95 -7.74
N TYR A 212 5.25 -24.11 -8.54
CA TYR A 212 5.73 -25.42 -8.95
C TYR A 212 7.26 -25.46 -9.06
N ASP A 213 7.83 -26.62 -8.78
CA ASP A 213 9.21 -27.00 -9.06
C ASP A 213 9.22 -28.46 -9.58
N GLY A 214 9.22 -28.62 -10.91
CA GLY A 214 8.97 -29.90 -11.55
C GLY A 214 7.60 -30.47 -11.19
N ALA A 215 7.56 -31.66 -10.57
CA ALA A 215 6.32 -32.30 -10.12
C ALA A 215 5.87 -31.89 -8.71
N ARG A 216 6.63 -31.01 -8.04
CA ARG A 216 6.29 -30.52 -6.69
C ARG A 216 5.52 -29.24 -6.82
N THR A 217 4.32 -29.20 -6.29
CA THR A 217 3.41 -28.05 -6.39
C THR A 217 3.08 -27.50 -5.01
N GLY A 218 2.52 -26.30 -4.98
CA GLY A 218 1.92 -25.73 -3.80
C GLY A 218 0.87 -24.70 -4.21
N GLU A 219 -0.22 -24.65 -3.45
CA GLU A 219 -1.29 -23.70 -3.68
C GLU A 219 -1.77 -23.19 -2.32
N VAL A 220 -1.96 -21.88 -2.23
CA VAL A 220 -2.58 -21.29 -1.05
C VAL A 220 -3.43 -20.08 -1.43
N PHE A 221 -4.67 -20.08 -0.98
CA PHE A 221 -5.61 -18.97 -1.15
C PHE A 221 -5.99 -18.40 0.22
N GLY A 222 -6.28 -17.12 0.26
CA GLY A 222 -6.65 -16.49 1.52
C GLY A 222 -7.06 -15.03 1.40
N LYS A 223 -7.33 -14.45 2.58
CA LYS A 223 -7.56 -13.01 2.73
C LYS A 223 -6.38 -12.41 3.50
N ALA A 224 -5.73 -11.44 2.90
CA ALA A 224 -4.70 -10.63 3.55
C ALA A 224 -5.31 -9.34 4.08
N LYS A 225 -4.89 -8.92 5.27
CA LYS A 225 -5.19 -7.61 5.85
C LYS A 225 -4.05 -6.66 5.53
N ILE A 226 -4.39 -5.52 4.92
CA ILE A 226 -3.44 -4.43 4.67
C ILE A 226 -3.14 -3.77 6.02
N LEU A 227 -1.87 -3.80 6.43
CA LEU A 227 -1.39 -3.20 7.67
C LEU A 227 -0.88 -1.78 7.40
N THR A 228 -0.19 -1.60 6.28
CA THR A 228 0.27 -0.30 5.76
C THR A 228 0.10 -0.29 4.24
N PRO A 229 0.20 0.86 3.54
CA PRO A 229 0.15 0.91 2.08
C PRO A 229 1.12 -0.04 1.35
N ASN A 230 2.19 -0.49 2.02
CA ASN A 230 3.20 -1.37 1.46
C ASN A 230 3.35 -2.70 2.23
N SER A 231 2.49 -2.99 3.21
CA SER A 231 2.53 -4.26 3.93
C SER A 231 1.16 -4.85 4.16
N ALA A 232 1.05 -6.16 3.97
CA ALA A 232 -0.13 -6.92 4.29
C ALA A 232 0.24 -8.24 4.96
N TYR A 233 -0.72 -8.82 5.68
CA TYR A 233 -0.52 -10.06 6.43
C TYR A 233 -1.73 -10.98 6.24
N ALA A 234 -1.48 -12.25 6.00
CA ALA A 234 -2.49 -13.29 5.94
C ALA A 234 -2.20 -14.39 6.94
N LYS A 235 -3.28 -14.99 7.44
CA LYS A 235 -3.26 -16.10 8.39
C LYS A 235 -4.23 -17.15 7.90
N ILE A 236 -3.71 -18.34 7.57
CA ILE A 236 -4.47 -19.45 6.99
C ILE A 236 -4.39 -20.64 7.94
N ASN A 237 -5.54 -21.20 8.30
CA ASN A 237 -5.60 -22.37 9.19
C ASN A 237 -4.98 -23.57 8.50
N ASN A 238 -4.05 -24.25 9.17
CA ASN A 238 -3.60 -25.57 8.73
C ASN A 238 -4.39 -26.68 9.45
N PHE A 239 -4.05 -27.95 9.21
CA PHE A 239 -4.76 -29.09 9.80
C PHE A 239 -4.40 -29.35 11.28
N ASP A 240 -3.28 -28.78 11.74
CA ASP A 240 -2.69 -29.03 13.07
C ASP A 240 -2.97 -27.90 14.10
N ASP A 241 -4.04 -27.12 13.91
CA ASP A 241 -4.37 -25.93 14.74
C ASP A 241 -3.25 -24.86 14.81
N GLN A 242 -2.28 -24.93 13.91
CA GLN A 242 -1.32 -23.86 13.65
C GLN A 242 -1.83 -23.00 12.49
N TYR A 243 -1.06 -21.97 12.16
CA TYR A 243 -1.43 -21.06 11.10
C TYR A 243 -0.26 -20.86 10.16
N CYS A 244 -0.51 -21.12 8.87
CA CYS A 244 0.36 -20.61 7.83
C CYS A 244 0.21 -19.09 7.79
N GLU A 245 1.25 -18.39 8.21
CA GLU A 245 1.35 -16.94 8.16
C GLU A 245 2.12 -16.52 6.91
N LEU A 246 1.55 -15.56 6.18
CA LEU A 246 2.18 -14.94 5.01
C LEU A 246 2.30 -13.44 5.24
N ILE A 247 3.50 -12.90 5.05
CA ILE A 247 3.78 -11.47 5.11
C ILE A 247 4.08 -11.00 3.69
N PHE A 248 3.36 -9.98 3.24
CA PHE A 248 3.55 -9.35 1.93
C PHE A 248 4.19 -7.98 2.13
N LYS A 249 5.33 -7.75 1.51
CA LYS A 249 6.04 -6.46 1.52
C LYS A 249 6.16 -5.93 0.10
N ARG A 250 5.46 -4.85 -0.20
CA ARG A 250 5.47 -4.21 -1.50
C ARG A 250 6.57 -3.17 -1.58
N ARG A 251 7.29 -3.13 -2.70
CA ARG A 251 8.30 -2.11 -3.00
C ARG A 251 8.35 -1.81 -4.49
N LEU A 252 8.79 -0.60 -4.82
CA LEU A 252 9.07 -0.17 -6.17
C LEU A 252 10.58 -0.22 -6.40
N GLU A 253 11.02 -0.95 -7.42
CA GLU A 253 12.42 -0.97 -7.86
C GLU A 253 12.50 -0.59 -9.34
N GLY A 254 13.12 0.56 -9.63
CA GLY A 254 13.10 1.14 -10.97
C GLY A 254 11.68 1.50 -11.39
N GLU A 255 11.20 0.91 -12.49
CA GLU A 255 9.85 1.11 -13.02
C GLU A 255 8.90 -0.06 -12.72
N SER A 256 9.34 -1.07 -11.95
CA SER A 256 8.55 -2.27 -11.67
C SER A 256 8.21 -2.41 -10.19
N TRP A 257 6.96 -2.77 -9.92
CA TRP A 257 6.52 -3.14 -8.58
C TRP A 257 6.88 -4.58 -8.26
N TYR A 258 7.28 -4.80 -7.01
CA TYR A 258 7.56 -6.11 -6.46
C TYR A 258 6.79 -6.32 -5.16
N ILE A 259 6.35 -7.55 -4.94
CA ILE A 259 5.90 -8.04 -3.64
C ILE A 259 6.86 -9.13 -3.20
N GLU A 260 7.53 -8.89 -2.08
CA GLU A 260 8.24 -9.92 -1.35
C GLU A 260 7.27 -10.64 -0.43
N ILE A 261 7.26 -11.97 -0.51
CA ILE A 261 6.48 -12.85 0.36
C ILE A 261 7.44 -13.56 1.32
N GLU A 262 7.10 -13.54 2.60
CA GLU A 262 7.73 -14.37 3.64
C GLU A 262 6.66 -15.30 4.23
N GLU A 263 6.98 -16.59 4.36
CA GLU A 263 6.09 -17.61 4.93
C GLU A 263 6.61 -18.15 6.28
N SER A 264 5.68 -18.51 7.16
CA SER A 264 6.01 -19.26 8.38
C SER A 264 6.27 -20.75 8.11
N ASP A 265 6.92 -21.46 9.05
CA ASP A 265 7.17 -22.90 8.94
C ASP A 265 5.89 -23.75 8.78
N ALA A 266 4.75 -23.28 9.31
CA ALA A 266 3.46 -23.96 9.19
C ALA A 266 2.91 -23.96 7.75
N CYS A 267 3.47 -23.17 6.84
CA CYS A 267 3.06 -23.16 5.43
C CYS A 267 3.52 -24.40 4.65
N LYS A 268 4.44 -25.20 5.20
CA LYS A 268 4.96 -26.43 4.57
C LYS A 268 3.89 -27.48 4.26
N GLU A 269 2.72 -27.40 4.89
CA GLU A 269 1.59 -28.28 4.57
C GLU A 269 0.91 -27.95 3.23
N PHE A 270 1.07 -26.72 2.76
CA PHE A 270 0.40 -26.22 1.54
C PHE A 270 1.27 -26.37 0.29
N HIS A 271 2.51 -26.87 0.42
CA HIS A 271 3.39 -27.05 -0.72
C HIS A 271 4.36 -28.22 -0.56
N GLY A 272 4.84 -28.76 -1.69
CA GLY A 272 5.75 -29.89 -1.73
C GLY A 272 7.12 -29.63 -1.07
N PHE A 273 7.81 -30.72 -0.71
CA PHE A 273 9.11 -30.64 -0.08
C PHE A 273 10.15 -29.87 -0.94
N GLY A 274 10.75 -28.83 -0.39
CA GLY A 274 11.76 -28.02 -1.07
C GLY A 274 11.20 -26.96 -2.02
N THR A 275 9.87 -26.80 -2.11
CA THR A 275 9.25 -25.59 -2.65
C THR A 275 8.95 -24.59 -1.51
N THR A 276 8.56 -23.37 -1.85
CA THR A 276 8.25 -22.30 -0.89
C THR A 276 7.43 -21.23 -1.60
N PHE A 277 6.46 -20.63 -0.90
CA PHE A 277 5.78 -19.42 -1.40
C PHE A 277 6.65 -18.18 -1.25
N SER A 278 7.68 -18.23 -0.40
CA SER A 278 8.57 -17.10 -0.17
C SER A 278 9.36 -16.73 -1.42
N GLY A 279 9.52 -15.43 -1.64
CA GLY A 279 10.28 -14.91 -2.78
C GLY A 279 9.80 -13.54 -3.24
N ASN A 280 10.42 -13.07 -4.33
CA ASN A 280 10.11 -11.78 -4.93
C ASN A 280 9.25 -11.98 -6.18
N TYR A 281 8.04 -11.43 -6.14
CA TYR A 281 7.08 -11.48 -7.23
C TYR A 281 7.01 -10.12 -7.90
N LYS A 282 7.27 -10.08 -9.20
CA LYS A 282 7.22 -8.87 -10.01
C LYS A 282 5.84 -8.71 -10.62
N HIS A 283 5.27 -7.52 -10.49
CA HIS A 283 3.98 -7.17 -11.08
C HIS A 283 3.99 -7.38 -12.58
N GLN A 284 2.93 -7.98 -13.09
CA GLN A 284 2.63 -8.11 -14.52
C GLN A 284 1.56 -7.06 -14.81
N SER A 285 2.00 -5.85 -15.15
CA SER A 285 1.08 -4.76 -15.49
C SER A 285 0.58 -4.89 -16.92
N GLU A 286 -0.65 -4.41 -17.14
CA GLU A 286 -1.24 -4.29 -18.45
C GLU A 286 -0.82 -2.97 -19.11
N LEU A 287 -0.51 -2.99 -20.40
CA LEU A 287 -0.08 -1.81 -21.15
C LEU A 287 -1.06 -0.63 -21.04
N VAL A 288 -2.36 -0.90 -20.97
CA VAL A 288 -3.40 0.13 -20.78
C VAL A 288 -3.33 0.80 -19.40
N VAL A 289 -2.85 0.08 -18.37
CA VAL A 289 -2.60 0.64 -17.03
C VAL A 289 -1.29 1.43 -17.01
N ASP A 290 -0.25 0.91 -17.66
CA ASP A 290 1.09 1.54 -17.73
C ASP A 290 1.06 2.90 -18.46
N LEU A 291 0.26 3.00 -19.52
CA LEU A 291 0.08 4.24 -20.28
C LEU A 291 -0.93 5.21 -19.63
N ASN A 292 -1.36 4.92 -18.39
CA ASN A 292 -2.26 5.76 -17.58
C ASN A 292 -3.65 6.01 -18.19
N PHE A 293 -4.09 5.15 -19.11
CA PHE A 293 -5.46 5.20 -19.65
C PHE A 293 -6.50 4.77 -18.63
N ILE A 294 -6.15 3.78 -17.80
CA ILE A 294 -6.94 3.35 -16.64
C ILE A 294 -6.06 3.15 -15.42
N ASP A 295 -6.71 3.04 -14.26
CA ASP A 295 -6.07 2.58 -13.05
C ASP A 295 -6.50 1.16 -12.65
N GLU A 296 -5.98 0.68 -11.52
CA GLU A 296 -6.24 -0.67 -11.04
C GLU A 296 -7.58 -0.80 -10.33
N ILE A 297 -8.18 0.30 -9.87
CA ILE A 297 -9.54 0.30 -9.36
C ILE A 297 -10.47 0.08 -10.56
N ASP A 298 -10.22 0.80 -11.65
CA ASP A 298 -10.93 0.58 -12.91
C ASP A 298 -10.74 -0.87 -13.39
N LEU A 299 -9.51 -1.38 -13.40
CA LEU A 299 -9.23 -2.74 -13.87
C LEU A 299 -9.82 -3.83 -12.95
N ASN A 300 -9.85 -3.61 -11.63
CA ASN A 300 -10.53 -4.49 -10.68
C ASN A 300 -12.05 -4.51 -10.94
N GLU A 301 -12.64 -3.36 -11.24
CA GLU A 301 -14.07 -3.27 -11.57
C GLU A 301 -14.37 -3.86 -12.95
N ILE A 302 -13.51 -3.66 -13.95
CA ILE A 302 -13.59 -4.33 -15.26
C ILE A 302 -13.50 -5.83 -15.09
N THR A 303 -12.57 -6.33 -14.28
CA THR A 303 -12.42 -7.75 -13.95
C THR A 303 -13.69 -8.29 -13.31
N ARG A 304 -14.26 -7.53 -12.36
CA ARG A 304 -15.55 -7.89 -11.77
C ARG A 304 -16.62 -7.96 -12.85
N LEU A 305 -16.75 -6.97 -13.72
CA LEU A 305 -17.79 -6.91 -14.75
C LEU A 305 -17.67 -8.02 -15.81
N THR A 306 -16.46 -8.24 -16.31
CA THR A 306 -16.16 -9.10 -17.47
C THR A 306 -15.92 -10.57 -17.09
N GLY A 307 -15.48 -10.86 -15.86
CA GLY A 307 -15.25 -12.22 -15.38
C GLY A 307 -14.29 -12.99 -16.29
N LYS A 308 -14.70 -14.18 -16.76
CA LYS A 308 -13.90 -15.03 -17.67
C LYS A 308 -13.50 -14.36 -18.99
N TYR A 309 -14.14 -13.26 -19.36
CA TYR A 309 -13.87 -12.53 -20.60
C TYR A 309 -12.82 -11.43 -20.48
N LEU A 310 -12.24 -11.23 -19.30
CA LEU A 310 -11.23 -10.19 -19.08
C LEU A 310 -10.07 -10.29 -20.07
N ASP A 311 -9.52 -11.49 -20.25
CA ASP A 311 -8.37 -11.72 -21.11
C ASP A 311 -8.71 -11.39 -22.58
N THR A 312 -9.87 -11.83 -23.07
CA THR A 312 -10.32 -11.51 -24.44
C THR A 312 -10.47 -9.99 -24.62
N PHE A 313 -11.06 -9.31 -23.64
CA PHE A 313 -11.21 -7.86 -23.65
C PHE A 313 -9.85 -7.14 -23.72
N LEU A 314 -8.91 -7.51 -22.86
CA LEU A 314 -7.58 -6.87 -22.78
C LEU A 314 -6.69 -7.20 -23.98
N ASN A 315 -6.76 -8.42 -24.50
CA ASN A 315 -5.96 -8.88 -25.65
C ASN A 315 -6.25 -8.09 -26.94
N ASN A 316 -7.39 -7.40 -27.05
CA ASN A 316 -7.69 -6.53 -28.18
C ASN A 316 -6.90 -5.21 -28.12
N PHE A 317 -6.36 -4.79 -26.98
CA PHE A 317 -5.56 -3.57 -26.84
C PHE A 317 -4.09 -3.78 -27.28
N GLN A 318 -3.85 -4.36 -28.47
CA GLN A 318 -2.49 -4.45 -29.05
C GLN A 318 -2.06 -3.16 -29.76
N GLN A 319 -3.03 -2.49 -30.39
CA GLN A 319 -2.90 -1.13 -30.90
C GLN A 319 -4.09 -0.33 -30.40
N PHE A 320 -3.85 0.62 -29.51
CA PHE A 320 -4.88 1.36 -28.80
C PHE A 320 -4.49 2.81 -28.54
N GLY A 321 -5.49 3.63 -28.19
CA GLY A 321 -5.29 5.03 -27.80
C GLY A 321 -6.59 5.71 -27.42
N GLU A 322 -6.50 7.01 -27.10
CA GLU A 322 -7.68 7.85 -26.89
C GLU A 322 -8.56 7.84 -28.14
N SER A 323 -9.86 7.77 -27.94
CA SER A 323 -10.86 7.75 -29.01
C SER A 323 -11.84 8.91 -28.87
N GLU A 324 -12.55 9.22 -29.94
CA GLU A 324 -13.52 10.33 -29.95
C GLU A 324 -14.57 10.14 -28.85
N ASN A 325 -14.70 11.16 -28.00
CA ASN A 325 -15.71 11.23 -26.95
C ASN A 325 -16.89 12.08 -27.45
N PHE A 326 -18.08 11.49 -27.48
CA PHE A 326 -19.35 12.14 -27.86
C PHE A 326 -20.26 12.42 -26.65
N ASP A 327 -19.78 12.12 -25.46
CA ASP A 327 -20.45 12.36 -24.17
C ASP A 327 -19.90 13.64 -23.53
N ASP A 328 -19.95 13.75 -22.19
CA ASP A 328 -19.43 14.91 -21.45
C ASP A 328 -17.89 14.94 -21.45
N ASP A 329 -17.29 16.10 -21.22
CA ASP A 329 -15.82 16.29 -21.23
C ASP A 329 -15.11 15.49 -20.12
N ASN A 330 -15.86 14.95 -19.16
CA ASN A 330 -15.35 14.20 -18.01
C ASN A 330 -15.16 12.70 -18.26
N PHE A 331 -15.51 12.19 -19.45
CA PHE A 331 -15.33 10.79 -19.80
C PHE A 331 -13.96 10.55 -20.44
N CYS A 332 -13.28 9.49 -20.00
CA CYS A 332 -12.10 8.96 -20.68
C CYS A 332 -12.55 7.83 -21.61
N VAL A 333 -12.12 7.88 -22.88
CA VAL A 333 -12.53 6.91 -23.90
C VAL A 333 -11.27 6.32 -24.54
N VAL A 334 -11.16 5.00 -24.48
CA VAL A 334 -10.02 4.25 -25.00
C VAL A 334 -10.55 3.14 -25.87
N SER A 335 -10.08 3.04 -27.10
CA SER A 335 -10.37 1.89 -27.96
C SER A 335 -9.09 1.29 -28.48
N GLY A 336 -9.16 0.00 -28.80
CA GLY A 336 -8.04 -0.76 -29.30
C GLY A 336 -8.48 -1.91 -30.19
N GLY A 337 -7.57 -2.35 -31.03
CA GLY A 337 -7.76 -3.54 -31.84
C GLY A 337 -6.46 -4.31 -32.06
N VAL A 338 -6.62 -5.55 -32.49
CA VAL A 338 -5.50 -6.38 -32.95
C VAL A 338 -5.07 -5.90 -34.33
N LYS A 339 -3.76 -5.70 -34.52
CA LYS A 339 -3.18 -5.18 -35.77
C LYS A 339 -3.61 -6.05 -36.96
N GLY A 340 -4.36 -5.46 -37.89
CA GLY A 340 -4.85 -6.13 -39.09
C GLY A 340 -6.15 -6.93 -38.92
N LEU A 341 -6.75 -6.94 -37.72
CA LEU A 341 -8.01 -7.63 -37.41
C LEU A 341 -9.09 -6.68 -36.85
N TYR A 342 -9.00 -5.39 -37.21
CA TYR A 342 -10.06 -4.42 -36.97
C TYR A 342 -11.39 -4.94 -37.54
N THR A 343 -12.49 -4.64 -36.87
CA THR A 343 -13.88 -5.12 -37.05
C THR A 343 -14.16 -6.56 -36.62
N ILE A 344 -13.14 -7.28 -36.14
CA ILE A 344 -13.24 -8.67 -35.67
C ILE A 344 -12.68 -8.81 -34.24
N MET A 345 -11.62 -8.07 -33.93
CA MET A 345 -10.95 -8.09 -32.62
C MET A 345 -10.72 -6.66 -32.15
N GLU A 346 -11.78 -6.02 -31.66
CA GLU A 346 -11.76 -4.67 -31.12
C GLU A 346 -12.40 -4.61 -29.74
N SER A 347 -11.88 -3.71 -28.91
CA SER A 347 -12.41 -3.38 -27.59
C SER A 347 -12.54 -1.87 -27.44
N ILE A 348 -13.53 -1.44 -26.66
CA ILE A 348 -13.68 -0.07 -26.19
C ILE A 348 -13.91 -0.05 -24.68
N LEU A 349 -13.34 0.95 -24.03
CA LEU A 349 -13.47 1.25 -22.63
C LEU A 349 -13.81 2.72 -22.45
N ILE A 350 -14.82 2.98 -21.65
CA ILE A 350 -15.25 4.32 -21.25
C ILE A 350 -15.29 4.34 -19.73
N THR A 351 -14.63 5.33 -19.13
CA THR A 351 -14.67 5.56 -17.68
C THR A 351 -15.02 7.01 -17.37
N ASP A 352 -15.54 7.27 -16.17
CA ASP A 352 -15.72 8.62 -15.65
C ASP A 352 -15.07 8.79 -14.28
N GLN A 353 -15.01 10.04 -13.80
CA GLN A 353 -14.42 10.36 -12.49
C GLN A 353 -15.23 9.82 -11.28
N LYS A 354 -16.42 9.25 -11.51
CA LYS A 354 -17.30 8.71 -10.48
C LYS A 354 -17.16 7.20 -10.33
N GLY A 355 -16.28 6.57 -11.11
CA GLY A 355 -16.05 5.12 -11.12
C GLY A 355 -17.08 4.35 -11.94
N ASN A 356 -17.81 5.02 -12.83
CA ASN A 356 -18.66 4.33 -13.79
C ASN A 356 -17.83 3.79 -14.95
N ILE A 357 -18.13 2.57 -15.37
CA ILE A 357 -17.39 1.86 -16.40
C ILE A 357 -18.37 1.34 -17.45
N TRP A 358 -18.02 1.53 -18.72
CA TRP A 358 -18.64 0.88 -19.85
C TRP A 358 -17.53 0.23 -20.68
N CYS A 359 -17.58 -1.08 -20.82
CA CYS A 359 -16.65 -1.79 -21.68
C CYS A 359 -17.39 -2.71 -22.64
N ALA A 360 -16.87 -2.80 -23.86
CA ALA A 360 -17.38 -3.70 -24.86
C ALA A 360 -16.25 -4.25 -25.71
N PHE A 361 -16.46 -5.43 -26.27
CA PHE A 361 -15.54 -6.02 -27.23
C PHE A 361 -16.25 -6.94 -28.21
N ILE A 362 -15.60 -7.19 -29.34
CA ILE A 362 -16.06 -8.17 -30.33
C ILE A 362 -15.60 -9.56 -29.88
N ASP A 363 -16.55 -10.43 -29.56
CA ASP A 363 -16.32 -11.85 -29.29
C ASP A 363 -16.36 -12.61 -30.62
N ALA A 364 -15.17 -13.00 -31.09
CA ALA A 364 -15.00 -13.70 -32.36
C ALA A 364 -15.58 -15.12 -32.35
N ASP A 365 -15.75 -15.75 -31.17
CA ASP A 365 -16.21 -17.14 -31.07
C ASP A 365 -17.71 -17.25 -31.40
N ILE A 366 -18.48 -16.21 -31.07
CA ILE A 366 -19.94 -16.15 -31.31
C ILE A 366 -20.35 -15.06 -32.30
N ASP A 367 -19.38 -14.38 -32.91
CA ASP A 367 -19.56 -13.26 -33.82
C ASP A 367 -20.51 -12.17 -33.29
N ALA A 368 -20.33 -11.80 -32.03
CA ALA A 368 -21.20 -10.86 -31.30
C ALA A 368 -20.39 -9.79 -30.56
N ILE A 369 -21.06 -8.71 -30.16
CA ILE A 369 -20.49 -7.71 -29.27
C ILE A 369 -20.91 -8.06 -27.85
N ARG A 370 -19.94 -8.27 -26.95
CA ARG A 370 -20.23 -8.33 -25.52
C ARG A 370 -20.09 -6.96 -24.92
N TYR A 371 -21.09 -6.56 -24.15
CA TYR A 371 -21.15 -5.27 -23.48
C TYR A 371 -21.35 -5.46 -21.97
N PHE A 372 -20.56 -4.74 -21.18
CA PHE A 372 -20.62 -4.73 -19.73
C PHE A 372 -20.60 -3.30 -19.19
N SER A 373 -21.38 -3.04 -18.15
CA SER A 373 -21.33 -1.78 -17.42
C SER A 373 -21.84 -1.93 -15.99
N ASN A 374 -21.27 -1.15 -15.07
CA ASN A 374 -21.80 -0.97 -13.72
C ASN A 374 -22.84 0.16 -13.62
N ASN A 375 -23.17 0.82 -14.74
CA ASN A 375 -24.14 1.89 -14.84
C ASN A 375 -25.22 1.54 -15.89
N SER A 376 -26.47 1.91 -15.59
CA SER A 376 -27.61 1.68 -16.50
C SER A 376 -27.72 2.72 -17.61
N MET A 377 -27.01 3.84 -17.52
CA MET A 377 -26.97 4.87 -18.56
C MET A 377 -26.25 4.33 -19.80
N GLU A 378 -26.81 4.55 -20.99
CA GLU A 378 -26.11 4.31 -22.25
C GLU A 378 -25.35 5.57 -22.66
N THR A 379 -24.10 5.40 -23.11
CA THR A 379 -23.25 6.50 -23.56
C THR A 379 -23.35 6.66 -25.08
N LYS A 380 -23.36 7.89 -25.57
CA LYS A 380 -23.41 8.18 -27.01
C LYS A 380 -22.18 7.62 -27.71
N THR A 381 -21.03 7.67 -27.05
CA THR A 381 -19.78 7.13 -27.55
C THR A 381 -19.86 5.61 -27.76
N MET A 382 -20.41 4.87 -26.79
CA MET A 382 -20.58 3.42 -26.94
C MET A 382 -21.53 3.10 -28.09
N THR A 383 -22.66 3.79 -28.19
CA THR A 383 -23.63 3.59 -29.27
C THR A 383 -22.97 3.79 -30.63
N LYS A 384 -22.20 4.87 -30.79
CA LYS A 384 -21.50 5.17 -32.05
C LYS A 384 -20.39 4.17 -32.38
N TRP A 385 -19.66 3.69 -31.37
CA TRP A 385 -18.66 2.63 -31.56
C TRP A 385 -19.31 1.33 -32.05
N ILE A 386 -20.44 0.93 -31.45
CA ILE A 386 -21.22 -0.24 -31.87
C ILE A 386 -21.74 -0.06 -33.31
N GLU A 387 -22.27 1.10 -33.66
CA GLU A 387 -22.76 1.41 -35.02
C GLU A 387 -21.66 1.27 -36.09
N ASN A 388 -20.41 1.67 -35.76
CA ASN A 388 -19.28 1.58 -36.68
C ASN A 388 -18.82 0.14 -36.97
N ILE A 389 -19.10 -0.82 -36.07
CA ILE A 389 -18.74 -2.24 -36.25
C ILE A 389 -19.74 -2.95 -37.18
N GLY A 390 -20.97 -2.43 -37.29
CA GLY A 390 -22.02 -2.97 -38.15
C GLY A 390 -22.99 -3.92 -37.44
N ASN A 391 -23.74 -4.71 -38.22
CA ASN A 391 -24.82 -5.57 -37.71
C ASN A 391 -24.29 -6.83 -37.00
N LYS A 392 -23.82 -6.69 -35.76
CA LYS A 392 -23.55 -7.81 -34.84
C LYS A 392 -24.60 -7.85 -33.73
N ASN A 393 -24.92 -9.05 -33.26
CA ASN A 393 -25.76 -9.20 -32.07
C ASN A 393 -25.04 -8.66 -30.83
N ILE A 394 -25.78 -8.07 -29.89
CA ILE A 394 -25.20 -7.49 -28.67
C ILE A 394 -25.66 -8.32 -27.47
N VAL A 395 -24.71 -8.85 -26.71
CA VAL A 395 -24.95 -9.58 -25.46
C VAL A 395 -24.60 -8.66 -24.28
N LYS A 396 -25.60 -8.28 -23.48
CA LYS A 396 -25.44 -7.27 -22.41
C LYS A 396 -25.34 -7.92 -21.02
N ASN A 397 -24.42 -7.42 -20.19
CA ASN A 397 -24.36 -7.61 -18.74
C ASN A 397 -24.63 -9.05 -18.27
N LYS A 398 -25.85 -9.34 -17.76
CA LYS A 398 -26.21 -10.62 -17.15
C LYS A 398 -26.33 -11.75 -18.18
N ASP A 399 -26.60 -11.41 -19.44
CA ASP A 399 -26.74 -12.39 -20.53
C ASP A 399 -25.38 -12.90 -21.02
N ASN A 400 -24.27 -12.36 -20.49
CA ASN A 400 -22.92 -12.79 -20.84
C ASN A 400 -22.47 -14.07 -20.12
N ASN A 401 -23.14 -14.52 -19.05
CA ASN A 401 -22.77 -15.69 -18.25
C ASN A 401 -21.28 -15.66 -17.79
N GLN A 402 -20.81 -14.47 -17.42
CA GLN A 402 -19.41 -14.17 -17.10
C GLN A 402 -18.86 -14.85 -15.84
N TYR A 403 -19.74 -15.39 -14.98
CA TYR A 403 -19.38 -16.13 -13.78
C TYR A 403 -19.77 -17.62 -13.83
N GLU A 404 -20.25 -18.10 -14.98
CA GLU A 404 -20.47 -19.52 -15.17
C GLU A 404 -19.17 -20.15 -15.67
N GLU A 405 -18.43 -20.83 -14.78
CA GLU A 405 -17.49 -21.89 -15.15
C GLU A 405 -17.64 -23.12 -14.24
N TYR A 406 -17.80 -24.28 -14.90
CA TYR A 406 -17.97 -25.66 -14.41
C TYR A 406 -19.33 -26.06 -13.79
N SER A 407 -20.36 -26.10 -14.63
CA SER A 407 -21.45 -27.10 -14.50
C SER A 407 -21.14 -28.31 -15.40
N TYR A 408 -20.13 -29.10 -15.04
CA TYR A 408 -20.01 -30.52 -15.41
C TYR A 408 -19.31 -31.29 -14.29
#